data_AF-X0X552-F1
#
_entry.id   AF-X0X552-F1
#
_cell.length_a   1.000
_cell.length_b   1.000
_cell.length_c   1.000
_cell.angle_alpha   90.00
_cell.angle_beta   90.00
_cell.angle_gamma   90.00
#
_symmetry.space_group_name_H-M   'P 1'
#
loop_
_entity.id
_entity.type
_entity.pdbx_description
1 polymer ?
#
loop_
_entity_poly.entity_id
_entity_poly.type
_entity_poly.pdbx_seq_one_letter_code
_entity_poly.pdbx_strand_id
1 'polypeptide(L)'
;MPLSFLEERIAQRKAPLDFALALDGDHTRLIAEVKRSSPSGGVLCPDFNPVELAKSYAQGGAAAISVLTEANYFEGSIDYPG
;
A
#
# COMPACT_ATOMS: atom_id res chain seq x y z
N MET A 1 -8.66 -18.69 -8.07
CA MET A 1 -9.46 -18.25 -6.90
C MET A 1 -10.87 -17.95 -7.40
N PRO A 2 -11.92 -18.60 -6.86
CA PRO A 2 -13.30 -18.32 -7.24
C PRO A 2 -13.78 -16.94 -6.76
N LEU A 3 -14.76 -16.34 -7.45
CA LEU A 3 -15.36 -15.06 -7.03
C LEU A 3 -16.05 -15.17 -5.67
N SER A 4 -16.79 -16.25 -5.43
CA SER A 4 -17.52 -16.49 -4.17
C SER A 4 -16.60 -16.44 -2.94
N PHE A 5 -15.39 -16.97 -3.08
CA PHE A 5 -14.37 -16.91 -2.03
C PHE A 5 -13.95 -15.47 -1.69
N LEU A 6 -13.90 -14.58 -2.69
CA LEU A 6 -13.60 -13.16 -2.47
C LEU A 6 -14.77 -12.43 -1.80
N GLU A 7 -16.01 -12.72 -2.21
CA GLU A 7 -17.22 -12.13 -1.61
C GLU A 7 -17.32 -12.46 -0.11
N GLU A 8 -17.09 -13.73 0.26
CA GLU A 8 -17.05 -14.17 1.66
C GLU A 8 -15.95 -13.47 2.46
N ARG A 9 -14.76 -13.30 1.89
CA ARG A 9 -13.64 -12.60 2.55
C ARG A 9 -13.95 -11.13 2.77
N ILE A 10 -14.54 -10.45 1.78
CA ILE A 10 -14.89 -9.03 1.87
C ILE A 10 -15.94 -8.82 2.98
N ALA A 11 -16.93 -9.71 3.08
CA ALA A 11 -17.98 -9.64 4.11
C ALA A 11 -17.43 -9.70 5.55
N GLN A 12 -16.23 -10.25 5.75
CA GLN A 12 -15.58 -10.37 7.06
C GLN A 12 -14.60 -9.22 7.36
N ARG A 13 -14.34 -8.31 6.40
CA ARG A 13 -13.43 -7.17 6.63
C ARG A 13 -14.17 -6.02 7.29
N LYS A 14 -13.41 -5.19 8.02
CA LYS A 14 -13.89 -3.89 8.49
C LYS A 14 -14.24 -3.00 7.29
N ALA A 15 -15.17 -2.08 7.50
CA ALA A 15 -15.48 -1.05 6.52
C ALA A 15 -14.18 -0.30 6.11
N PRO A 16 -13.99 -0.03 4.81
CA PRO A 16 -12.82 0.69 4.33
C PRO A 16 -12.81 2.12 4.88
N LEU A 17 -11.61 2.68 5.01
CA LEU A 17 -11.44 4.10 5.26
C LEU A 17 -11.84 4.89 4.02
N ASP A 18 -12.28 6.13 4.23
CA ASP A 18 -12.58 7.05 3.14
C ASP A 18 -11.28 7.65 2.58
N PHE A 19 -10.79 7.04 1.51
CA PHE A 19 -9.57 7.48 0.83
C PHE A 19 -9.72 8.87 0.18
N ALA A 20 -10.91 9.21 -0.32
CA ALA A 20 -11.14 10.51 -0.94
C ALA A 20 -11.08 11.62 0.10
N LEU A 21 -11.75 11.43 1.24
CA LEU A 21 -11.69 12.36 2.36
C LEU A 21 -10.28 12.49 2.93
N ALA A 22 -9.50 11.40 2.97
CA ALA A 22 -8.12 11.46 3.43
C ALA A 22 -7.23 12.37 2.55
N LEU A 23 -7.58 12.56 1.28
CA LEU A 23 -6.87 13.42 0.33
C LEU A 23 -7.52 14.80 0.15
N ASP A 24 -8.63 15.06 0.84
CA ASP A 24 -9.26 16.37 0.84
C ASP A 24 -8.50 17.35 1.77
N GLY A 25 -8.55 18.63 1.42
CA GLY A 25 -7.93 19.72 2.20
C GLY A 25 -7.15 20.74 1.38
N ASP A 26 -6.86 21.88 2.01
CA ASP A 26 -6.31 23.08 1.37
C ASP A 26 -4.77 23.06 1.23
N HIS A 27 -4.13 21.94 1.56
CA HIS A 27 -2.68 21.77 1.51
C HIS A 27 -2.29 20.46 0.84
N THR A 28 -1.04 20.34 0.42
CA THR A 28 -0.53 19.14 -0.24
C THR A 28 -0.73 17.89 0.61
N ARG A 29 -1.46 16.91 0.07
CA ARG A 29 -1.69 15.59 0.67
C ARG A 29 -0.83 14.56 -0.04
N LEU A 30 0.02 13.85 0.72
CA LEU A 30 0.96 12.87 0.17
C LEU A 30 0.36 11.46 0.18
N ILE A 31 0.36 10.81 -0.98
CA ILE A 31 0.27 9.34 -1.07
C ILE A 31 1.71 8.82 -1.11
N ALA A 32 2.15 8.17 -0.03
CA ALA A 32 3.49 7.60 0.03
C ALA A 32 3.49 6.14 -0.46
N GLU A 33 4.43 5.78 -1.32
CA GLU A 33 4.48 4.46 -1.94
C GLU A 33 5.53 3.56 -1.31
N VAL A 34 5.11 2.38 -0.86
CA VAL A 34 5.96 1.30 -0.37
C VAL A 34 6.32 0.39 -1.56
N LYS A 35 7.56 0.52 -2.03
CA LYS A 35 8.08 -0.16 -3.22
C LYS A 35 9.52 -0.64 -3.02
N ARG A 36 9.78 -1.91 -3.30
CA ARG A 36 11.11 -2.52 -3.16
C ARG A 36 12.01 -2.26 -4.36
N SER A 37 11.49 -2.49 -5.56
CA SER A 37 12.21 -2.30 -6.82
C SER A 37 11.32 -1.71 -7.91
N SER A 38 11.92 -1.33 -9.04
CA SER A 38 11.19 -0.91 -10.24
C SER A 38 11.93 -1.29 -11.51
N PRO A 39 11.26 -1.48 -12.66
CA PRO A 39 11.92 -1.84 -13.91
C PRO A 39 13.01 -0.87 -14.37
N SER A 40 12.80 0.43 -14.14
CA SER A 40 13.75 1.48 -14.54
C SER A 40 14.85 1.73 -13.51
N GLY A 41 14.55 1.53 -12.22
CA GLY A 41 15.44 1.86 -11.11
C GLY A 41 16.12 0.67 -10.44
N GLY A 42 15.81 -0.56 -10.83
CA GLY A 42 16.29 -1.76 -10.15
C GLY A 42 15.80 -1.81 -8.69
N VAL A 43 16.62 -2.38 -7.80
CA VAL A 43 16.33 -2.44 -6.36
C VAL A 43 16.54 -1.06 -5.74
N LEU A 44 15.46 -0.49 -5.18
CA LEU A 44 15.46 0.81 -4.53
C LEU A 44 15.66 0.71 -3.02
N CYS A 45 15.17 -0.38 -2.41
CA CYS A 45 15.26 -0.64 -0.98
C CYS A 45 15.72 -2.09 -0.75
N PRO A 46 17.02 -2.34 -0.53
CA PRO A 46 17.56 -3.68 -0.29
C PRO A 46 17.01 -4.32 0.99
N ASP A 47 16.97 -3.55 2.08
CA ASP A 47 16.46 -3.97 3.39
C ASP A 47 14.96 -3.66 3.52
N PHE A 48 14.16 -4.32 2.68
CA PHE A 48 12.76 -4.00 2.52
C PHE A 48 11.88 -4.58 3.63
N ASN A 49 11.39 -3.70 4.51
CA ASN A 49 10.33 -4.01 5.47
C ASN A 49 9.09 -3.15 5.18
N PRO A 50 8.06 -3.68 4.49
CA PRO A 50 6.93 -2.89 4.03
C PRO A 50 6.10 -2.32 5.19
N VAL A 51 5.99 -3.05 6.30
CA VAL A 51 5.21 -2.64 7.48
C VAL A 51 5.89 -1.46 8.18
N GLU A 52 7.20 -1.52 8.40
CA GLU A 52 7.94 -0.42 9.04
C GLU A 52 8.05 0.81 8.14
N LEU A 53 8.15 0.64 6.82
CA LEU A 53 8.05 1.76 5.87
C LEU A 53 6.68 2.44 5.94
N ALA A 54 5.60 1.67 5.90
CA ALA A 54 4.24 2.20 5.97
C ALA A 54 4.00 2.98 7.28
N LYS A 55 4.45 2.44 8.42
CA LYS A 55 4.41 3.14 9.72
C LYS A 55 5.20 4.44 9.69
N SER A 56 6.42 4.42 9.15
CA SER A 56 7.27 5.61 9.05
C SER A 56 6.62 6.70 8.19
N TYR A 57 6.00 6.32 7.08
CA TYR A 57 5.27 7.26 6.22
C TYR A 57 4.05 7.85 6.91
N ALA A 58 3.28 7.02 7.63
CA ALA A 58 2.14 7.49 8.41
C ALA A 58 2.57 8.47 9.51
N GLN A 59 3.66 8.17 10.23
CA GLN A 59 4.25 9.07 11.23
C GLN A 59 4.79 10.36 10.61
N GLY A 60 5.30 10.30 9.38
CA GLY A 60 5.75 11.44 8.59
C GLY A 60 4.61 12.31 8.03
N GLY A 61 3.35 11.95 8.27
CA GLY A 61 2.19 12.72 7.84
C GLY A 61 1.68 12.38 6.44
N ALA A 62 2.02 11.21 5.89
CA ALA A 62 1.40 10.72 4.67
C ALA A 62 -0.12 10.60 4.87
N ALA A 63 -0.88 11.12 3.91
CA ALA A 63 -2.34 11.08 3.94
C ALA A 63 -2.87 9.68 3.58
N ALA A 64 -2.13 8.96 2.72
CA ALA A 64 -2.41 7.58 2.40
C ALA A 64 -1.13 6.82 2.02
N ILE A 65 -1.21 5.49 2.05
CA ILE A 65 -0.11 4.60 1.68
C ILE A 65 -0.51 3.78 0.45
N SER A 66 0.30 3.83 -0.59
CA SER A 66 0.26 2.90 -1.73
C SER A 66 1.23 1.75 -1.45
N VAL A 67 0.82 0.50 -1.66
CA VAL A 67 1.68 -0.68 -1.47
C VAL A 67 1.69 -1.49 -2.75
N LEU A 68 2.89 -1.73 -3.30
CA LEU A 68 3.03 -2.54 -4.51
C LEU A 68 2.84 -4.02 -4.19
N THR A 69 1.85 -4.64 -4.84
CA THR A 69 1.53 -6.06 -4.70
C THR A 69 1.97 -6.90 -5.90
N GLU A 70 2.50 -6.28 -6.96
CA GLU A 70 2.95 -6.96 -8.19
C GLU A 70 4.35 -7.55 -7.98
N ALA A 71 4.52 -8.84 -8.27
CA ALA A 71 5.71 -9.59 -7.91
C ALA A 71 6.86 -9.56 -8.94
N ASN A 72 6.57 -9.48 -10.24
CA ASN A 72 7.57 -9.73 -11.29
C ASN A 72 8.49 -8.52 -11.55
N TYR A 73 7.94 -7.32 -11.45
CA TYR A 73 8.62 -6.08 -11.84
C TYR A 73 8.96 -5.19 -10.64
N PHE A 74 8.16 -5.29 -9.58
CA PHE A 74 8.29 -4.47 -8.37
C PHE A 74 8.69 -5.26 -7.13
N GLU A 75 8.81 -6.60 -7.27
CA GLU A 75 9.07 -7.52 -6.16
C GLU A 75 8.13 -7.30 -4.97
N GLY A 76 6.87 -7.00 -5.29
CA GLY A 76 5.76 -6.79 -4.37
C GLY A 76 5.06 -8.10 -3.94
N SER A 77 4.12 -7.98 -3.01
CA SER A 77 3.27 -9.09 -2.58
C SER A 77 1.89 -8.62 -2.10
N ILE A 78 0.86 -9.42 -2.40
CA ILE A 78 -0.51 -9.22 -1.91
C ILE A 78 -0.65 -9.42 -0.40
N ASP A 79 0.36 -10.03 0.24
CA ASP A 79 0.38 -10.27 1.68
C ASP A 79 0.98 -9.09 2.47
N TYR A 80 1.53 -8.07 1.79
CA TYR A 80 2.07 -6.89 2.46
C TYR A 80 0.99 -5.99 3.09
N PRO A 81 -0.14 -5.70 2.42
CA PRO A 81 -1.27 -5.02 3.05
C PRO A 81 -2.02 -6.01 3.94
N GLY A 82 -1.77 -5.96 5.26
CA GLY A 82 -2.51 -6.74 6.27
C GLY A 82 -3.99 -6.36 6.34
#